data_AF-A0A2D8XEH3-F1
#
_entry.id   AF-A0A2D8XEH3-F1
#
_cell.length_a   1.000
_cell.length_b   1.000
_cell.length_c   1.000
_cell.angle_alpha   90.00
_cell.angle_beta   90.00
_cell.angle_gamma   90.00
#
_symmetry.space_group_name_H-M   'P 1'
#
loop_
_entity.id
_entity.type
_entity.pdbx_description
1 polymer ?
#
loop_
_entity_poly.entity_id
_entity_poly.type
_entity_poly.pdbx_seq_one_letter_code
_entity_poly.pdbx_strand_id
1 'polypeptide(L)'
;MEKKKKKIRDTRLGQWLRTAAPGVLDTVGDLLPDSGGLGVVKNLLDREPDLSAEEIKAQIDAEVEFQNNVTERWKADMGSDIKLAKYIRPVTLIALMVMFMGTMVADSLDYLPFNVKASYVSLLEILMLTSFGAYFAGRTIEKSRK
;
A
#
# COMPACT_ATOMS: atom_id res chain seq x y z
N MET A 1 -10.17 -5.24 -1.24
CA MET A 1 -10.22 -3.83 -0.82
C MET A 1 -9.10 -3.08 -1.52
N GLU A 2 -9.44 -1.99 -2.22
CA GLU A 2 -8.47 -1.04 -2.75
C GLU A 2 -7.52 -0.64 -1.60
N LYS A 3 -6.26 -1.09 -1.60
CA LYS A 3 -5.25 -0.45 -0.75
C LYS A 3 -5.10 0.93 -1.35
N LYS A 4 -5.92 1.85 -0.84
CA LYS A 4 -5.86 3.28 -1.12
C LYS A 4 -4.40 3.64 -0.94
N LYS A 5 -3.66 3.77 -2.05
CA LYS A 5 -2.28 4.23 -2.01
C LYS A 5 -2.36 5.52 -1.20
N LYS A 6 -1.61 5.58 -0.10
CA LYS A 6 -1.70 6.70 0.83
C LYS A 6 -1.55 7.96 0.00
N LYS A 7 -2.60 8.77 0.02
CA LYS A 7 -2.56 10.05 -0.69
C LYS A 7 -1.47 10.89 -0.04
N ILE A 8 -0.97 11.92 -0.72
CA ILE A 8 0.08 12.78 -0.16
C ILE A 8 -0.32 13.27 1.23
N ARG A 9 -1.59 13.60 1.46
CA ARG A 9 -2.14 13.98 2.76
C ARG A 9 -1.96 12.93 3.88
N ASP A 10 -1.84 11.66 3.54
CA ASP A 10 -1.69 10.55 4.50
C ASP A 10 -0.23 10.11 4.67
N THR A 11 0.72 10.74 3.98
CA THR A 11 2.16 10.49 4.12
C THR A 11 2.80 11.38 5.19
N ARG A 12 4.09 11.14 5.49
CA ARG A 12 4.89 12.02 6.36
C ARG A 12 5.00 13.42 5.74
N LEU A 13 5.23 13.48 4.44
CA LEU A 13 5.22 14.73 3.68
C LEU A 13 3.89 15.47 3.83
N GLY A 14 2.73 14.79 3.74
CA GLY A 14 1.43 15.43 3.96
C GLY A 14 1.16 15.87 5.39
N GLN A 15 1.72 15.20 6.39
CA GLN A 15 1.64 15.65 7.79
C GLN A 15 2.42 16.93 7.99
N TRP A 16 3.61 17.03 7.38
CA TRP A 16 4.40 18.25 7.38
C TRP A 16 3.72 19.38 6.59
N LEU A 17 3.16 19.08 5.41
CA LEU A 17 2.45 20.07 4.59
C LEU A 17 1.23 20.66 5.31
N ARG A 18 0.55 19.92 6.20
CA ARG A 18 -0.56 20.48 6.99
C ARG A 18 -0.15 21.70 7.82
N THR A 19 1.09 21.70 8.32
CA THR A 19 1.60 22.78 9.17
C THR A 19 2.41 23.80 8.39
N ALA A 20 3.20 23.34 7.41
CA ALA A 20 4.15 24.17 6.67
C ALA A 20 3.53 24.90 5.48
N ALA A 21 2.62 24.23 4.74
CA ALA A 21 2.02 24.77 3.53
C ALA A 21 0.62 24.15 3.29
N PRO A 22 -0.40 24.54 4.09
CA PRO A 22 -1.74 23.96 3.99
C PRO A 22 -2.37 24.16 2.60
N GLY A 23 -2.13 25.29 1.93
CA GLY A 23 -2.62 25.52 0.57
C GLY A 23 -2.04 24.58 -0.49
N VAL A 24 -0.76 24.19 -0.33
CA VAL A 24 -0.14 23.15 -1.17
C VAL A 24 -0.83 21.81 -0.90
N LEU A 25 -1.03 21.45 0.37
CA LEU A 25 -1.74 20.23 0.75
C LEU A 25 -3.18 20.18 0.22
N ASP A 26 -3.90 21.28 0.23
CA ASP A 26 -5.26 21.32 -0.29
C ASP A 26 -5.31 21.07 -1.80
N THR A 27 -4.25 21.48 -2.51
CA THR A 27 -4.12 21.30 -3.97
C THR A 27 -3.69 19.89 -4.35
N VAL A 28 -2.72 19.31 -3.62
CA VAL A 28 -2.07 18.03 -4.01
C VAL A 28 -2.38 16.88 -3.06
N GLY A 29 -3.11 17.12 -1.98
CA GLY A 29 -3.27 16.18 -0.87
C GLY A 29 -3.95 14.88 -1.28
N ASP A 30 -4.73 14.90 -2.36
CA ASP A 30 -5.41 13.74 -2.92
C ASP A 30 -4.60 12.98 -3.98
N LEU A 31 -3.47 13.54 -4.43
CA LEU A 31 -2.56 12.88 -5.36
C LEU A 31 -1.81 11.73 -4.68
N LEU A 32 -1.29 10.83 -5.50
CA LEU A 32 -0.41 9.76 -5.04
C LEU A 32 1.04 10.27 -4.93
N PRO A 33 1.82 9.81 -3.94
CA PRO A 33 3.23 10.18 -3.76
C PRO A 33 4.13 9.41 -4.73
N ASP A 34 3.77 9.40 -6.01
CA ASP A 34 4.63 8.90 -7.07
C ASP A 34 5.50 10.03 -7.63
N SER A 35 6.41 9.71 -8.56
CA SER A 35 7.29 10.70 -9.18
C SER A 35 6.53 11.87 -9.82
N GLY A 36 5.28 11.67 -10.25
CA GLY A 36 4.42 12.73 -10.75
C GLY A 36 3.88 13.62 -9.64
N GLY A 37 3.25 13.04 -8.62
CA GLY A 37 2.69 13.79 -7.48
C GLY A 37 3.75 14.53 -6.67
N LEU A 38 4.91 13.92 -6.44
CA LEU A 38 6.03 14.57 -5.76
C LEU A 38 6.62 15.74 -6.58
N GLY A 39 6.63 15.63 -7.91
CA GLY A 39 7.04 16.72 -8.80
C GLY A 39 6.08 17.92 -8.73
N VAL A 40 4.78 17.68 -8.61
CA VAL A 40 3.78 18.74 -8.42
C VAL A 40 3.94 19.41 -7.05
N VAL A 41 4.15 18.65 -5.98
CA VAL A 41 4.44 19.20 -4.64
C VAL A 41 5.64 20.13 -4.69
N LYS A 42 6.74 19.69 -5.32
CA LYS A 42 7.97 20.49 -5.46
C LYS A 42 7.69 21.83 -6.15
N ASN A 43 7.04 21.79 -7.32
CA ASN A 43 6.75 22.99 -8.10
C ASN A 43 5.86 24.01 -7.37
N LEU A 44 5.01 23.54 -6.46
CA LEU A 44 4.15 24.40 -5.64
C LEU A 44 4.90 24.95 -4.42
N LEU A 45 5.72 24.13 -3.76
CA LEU A 45 6.55 24.57 -2.62
C LEU A 45 7.63 25.57 -3.03
N ASP A 46 8.19 25.46 -4.24
CA ASP A 46 9.14 26.45 -4.79
C ASP A 46 8.53 27.86 -4.92
N ARG A 47 7.20 28.01 -4.77
CA ARG A 47 6.48 29.28 -4.83
C ARG A 47 6.10 29.83 -3.45
N GLU A 48 6.37 29.10 -2.37
CA GLU A 48 6.08 29.51 -1.00
C GLU A 48 7.26 30.35 -0.45
N PRO A 49 7.08 31.64 -0.14
CA PRO A 49 8.17 32.53 0.25
C PRO A 49 8.67 32.30 1.70
N ASP A 50 7.86 31.66 2.54
CA ASP A 50 8.12 31.52 3.99
C ASP A 50 8.80 30.20 4.38
N LEU A 51 9.10 29.32 3.42
CA LEU A 51 9.75 28.03 3.66
C LEU A 51 11.18 28.02 3.14
N SER A 52 12.12 27.51 3.94
CA SER A 52 13.49 27.36 3.48
C SER A 52 13.60 26.27 2.42
N ALA A 53 14.38 26.53 1.36
CA ALA A 53 14.60 25.56 0.29
C ALA A 53 15.25 24.25 0.80
N GLU A 54 16.02 24.33 1.88
CA GLU A 54 16.67 23.18 2.51
C GLU A 54 15.65 22.26 3.21
N GLU A 55 14.70 22.81 3.97
CA GLU A 55 13.65 22.01 4.62
C GLU A 55 12.71 21.37 3.62
N ILE A 56 12.31 22.10 2.57
CA ILE A 56 11.48 21.57 1.47
C ILE A 56 12.17 20.35 0.84
N LYS A 57 13.45 20.51 0.48
CA LYS A 57 14.22 19.45 -0.16
C LYS A 57 14.37 18.23 0.75
N ALA A 58 14.66 18.44 2.04
CA ALA A 58 14.81 17.34 3.00
C ALA A 58 13.52 16.50 3.14
N GLN A 59 12.35 17.13 3.16
CA GLN A 59 11.07 16.42 3.28
C GLN A 59 10.71 15.62 2.03
N ILE A 60 10.97 16.19 0.84
CA ILE A 60 10.77 15.50 -0.43
C ILE A 60 11.74 14.32 -0.55
N ASP A 61 13.02 14.54 -0.25
CA ASP A 61 14.05 13.49 -0.34
C ASP A 61 13.76 12.33 0.62
N ALA A 62 13.30 12.61 1.85
CA ALA A 62 12.90 11.57 2.80
C ALA A 62 11.72 10.72 2.30
N GLU A 63 10.73 11.33 1.62
CA GLU A 63 9.62 10.58 1.02
C GLU A 63 10.10 9.75 -0.19
N VAL A 64 10.98 10.29 -1.03
CA VAL A 64 11.59 9.57 -2.16
C VAL A 64 12.40 8.37 -1.66
N GLU A 65 13.23 8.55 -0.64
CA GLU A 65 14.03 7.47 -0.05
C GLU A 65 13.14 6.36 0.53
N PHE A 66 12.04 6.74 1.20
CA PHE A 66 11.07 5.78 1.69
C PHE A 66 10.47 4.94 0.55
N GLN A 67 10.05 5.57 -0.54
CA GLN A 67 9.53 4.85 -1.72
C GLN A 67 10.59 3.94 -2.34
N ASN A 68 11.83 4.42 -2.49
CA ASN A 68 12.94 3.64 -3.01
C ASN A 68 13.25 2.41 -2.15
N ASN A 69 13.26 2.56 -0.83
CA ASN A 69 13.48 1.45 0.10
C ASN A 69 12.40 0.37 -0.03
N VAL A 70 11.14 0.73 -0.27
CA VAL A 70 10.08 -0.23 -0.56
C VAL A 70 10.35 -0.96 -1.88
N THR A 71 10.71 -0.22 -2.94
CA THR A 71 11.03 -0.80 -4.25
C THR A 71 12.23 -1.73 -4.19
N GLU A 72 13.31 -1.35 -3.50
CA GLU A 72 14.52 -2.18 -3.38
C GLU A 72 14.26 -3.46 -2.60
N ARG A 73 13.45 -3.43 -1.53
CA ARG A 73 13.02 -4.65 -0.84
C ARG A 73 12.29 -5.61 -1.77
N TRP A 74 11.42 -5.07 -2.63
CA TRP A 74 10.69 -5.89 -3.60
C TRP A 74 11.62 -6.48 -4.66
N LYS A 75 12.62 -5.72 -5.13
CA LYS A 75 13.64 -6.23 -6.05
C LYS A 75 14.50 -7.31 -5.40
N ALA A 76 14.93 -7.11 -4.15
CA ALA A 76 15.71 -8.10 -3.40
C ALA A 76 14.94 -9.41 -3.23
N ASP A 77 13.65 -9.34 -2.84
CA ASP A 77 12.79 -10.52 -2.72
C ASP A 77 12.67 -11.28 -4.06
N MET A 78 12.55 -10.55 -5.18
CA MET A 78 12.47 -11.13 -6.53
C MET A 78 13.80 -11.64 -7.09
N GLY A 79 14.92 -11.04 -6.67
CA GLY A 79 16.27 -11.40 -7.11
C GLY A 79 16.89 -12.56 -6.32
N SER A 80 16.40 -12.86 -5.12
CA SER A 80 16.94 -13.93 -4.28
C SER A 80 16.80 -15.32 -4.91
N ASP A 81 17.71 -16.25 -4.59
CA ASP A 81 17.59 -17.66 -5.01
C ASP A 81 16.51 -18.43 -4.24
N ILE A 82 15.89 -17.79 -3.25
CA ILE A 82 14.85 -18.37 -2.41
C ILE A 82 13.53 -18.41 -3.19
N LYS A 83 13.19 -19.57 -3.75
CA LYS A 83 11.93 -19.79 -4.48
C LYS A 83 10.68 -19.38 -3.69
N LEU A 84 10.68 -19.57 -2.36
CA LEU A 84 9.56 -19.18 -1.52
C LEU A 84 9.35 -17.66 -1.50
N ALA A 85 10.41 -16.85 -1.49
CA ALA A 85 10.31 -15.38 -1.55
C ALA A 85 9.65 -14.94 -2.86
N LYS A 86 9.94 -15.64 -3.96
CA LYS A 86 9.32 -15.39 -5.27
C LYS A 86 7.83 -15.74 -5.31
N TYR A 87 7.43 -16.78 -4.59
CA TYR A 87 6.06 -17.31 -4.60
C TYR A 87 5.22 -16.93 -3.39
N ILE A 88 5.76 -16.15 -2.44
CA ILE A 88 5.04 -15.85 -1.21
C ILE A 88 3.67 -15.23 -1.49
N ARG A 89 3.59 -14.31 -2.46
CA ARG A 89 2.33 -13.65 -2.84
C ARG A 89 1.28 -14.63 -3.36
N PRO A 90 1.51 -15.41 -4.44
CA PRO A 90 0.53 -16.38 -4.90
C PRO A 90 0.23 -17.49 -3.88
N VAL A 91 1.24 -17.95 -3.12
CA VAL A 91 1.05 -19.00 -2.11
C VAL A 91 0.17 -18.53 -0.96
N THR A 92 0.33 -17.29 -0.48
CA THR A 92 -0.57 -16.73 0.54
C THR A 92 -2.02 -16.68 0.07
N LEU A 93 -2.27 -16.35 -1.20
CA LEU A 93 -3.63 -16.36 -1.75
C LEU A 93 -4.22 -17.77 -1.79
N ILE A 94 -3.44 -18.76 -2.24
CA ILE A 94 -3.86 -20.16 -2.28
C ILE A 94 -4.16 -20.64 -0.87
N ALA A 95 -3.30 -20.35 0.11
CA ALA A 95 -3.49 -20.74 1.50
C ALA A 95 -4.77 -20.14 2.10
N LEU A 96 -5.03 -18.85 1.85
CA LEU A 96 -6.26 -18.19 2.30
C LEU A 96 -7.51 -18.77 1.62
N MET A 97 -7.43 -19.09 0.33
CA MET A 97 -8.54 -19.72 -0.41
C MET A 97 -8.83 -21.14 0.11
N VAL A 98 -7.79 -21.93 0.39
CA VAL A 98 -7.93 -23.28 0.98
C VAL A 98 -8.53 -23.19 2.38
N MET A 99 -8.08 -22.25 3.21
CA MET A 99 -8.68 -22.03 4.53
C MET A 99 -10.15 -21.64 4.42
N PHE A 100 -10.50 -20.71 3.54
CA PHE A 100 -11.89 -20.29 3.31
C PHE A 100 -12.78 -21.43 2.83
N MET A 101 -12.37 -22.16 1.77
CA MET A 101 -13.11 -23.32 1.29
C MET A 101 -13.21 -24.41 2.36
N GLY A 102 -12.14 -24.67 3.11
CA GLY A 102 -12.12 -25.64 4.21
C GLY A 102 -13.11 -25.28 5.31
N THR A 103 -13.18 -24.01 5.71
CA THR A 103 -14.17 -23.53 6.69
C THR A 103 -15.60 -23.66 6.17
N MET A 104 -15.86 -23.36 4.90
CA MET A 104 -17.19 -23.52 4.30
C MET A 104 -17.63 -24.98 4.19
N VAL A 105 -16.72 -25.87 3.78
CA VAL A 105 -17.00 -27.30 3.72
C VAL A 105 -17.31 -27.80 5.13
N ALA A 106 -16.48 -27.47 6.13
CA ALA A 106 -16.72 -27.88 7.51
C ALA A 106 -18.04 -27.36 8.08
N ASP A 107 -18.43 -26.12 7.76
CA ASP A 107 -19.71 -25.52 8.16
C ASP A 107 -20.92 -26.19 7.49
N SER A 108 -20.75 -26.72 6.27
CA SER A 108 -21.79 -27.44 5.53
C SER A 108 -22.01 -28.89 5.97
N LEU A 109 -21.17 -29.43 6.86
CA LEU A 109 -21.29 -30.81 7.35
C LEU A 109 -22.15 -30.83 8.62
N ASP A 110 -23.45 -31.11 8.46
CA ASP A 110 -24.44 -31.10 9.55
C ASP A 110 -24.09 -31.99 10.76
N TYR A 111 -23.26 -33.02 10.55
CA TYR A 111 -22.84 -33.96 11.60
C TYR A 111 -21.59 -33.50 12.38
N LEU A 112 -20.94 -32.42 11.95
CA LEU A 112 -19.76 -31.87 12.60
C LEU A 112 -20.20 -30.64 13.42
N PRO A 113 -20.01 -30.61 14.76
CA PRO A 113 -20.33 -29.45 15.58
C PRO A 113 -19.26 -28.35 15.42
N PHE A 114 -19.08 -27.87 14.18
CA PHE A 114 -18.10 -26.87 13.82
C PHE A 114 -18.74 -25.48 13.95
N ASN A 115 -18.13 -24.64 14.78
CA ASN A 115 -18.53 -23.25 14.92
C ASN A 115 -17.29 -22.36 14.98
N VAL A 116 -17.20 -21.40 14.06
CA VAL A 116 -16.10 -20.45 14.01
C VAL A 116 -16.55 -19.15 14.66
N LYS A 117 -15.76 -18.63 15.61
CA LYS A 117 -16.02 -17.33 16.23
C LYS A 117 -16.11 -16.24 15.16
N ALA A 118 -17.09 -15.35 15.28
CA ALA A 118 -17.27 -14.23 14.36
C ALA A 118 -15.98 -13.40 14.16
N SER A 119 -15.19 -13.20 15.22
CA SER A 119 -13.89 -12.51 15.15
C SER A 119 -12.89 -13.15 14.17
N TYR A 120 -12.90 -14.48 14.04
CA TYR A 120 -12.02 -15.19 13.09
C TYR A 120 -12.55 -15.10 11.66
N VAL A 121 -13.87 -15.09 11.48
CA VAL A 121 -14.50 -14.84 10.17
C VAL A 121 -14.16 -13.44 9.68
N SER A 122 -14.32 -12.42 10.53
CA SER A 122 -13.95 -11.03 10.19
C SER A 122 -12.45 -10.91 9.91
N LEU A 123 -11.59 -11.60 10.66
CA LEU A 123 -10.16 -11.62 10.39
C LEU A 123 -9.85 -12.25 9.04
N LEU A 124 -10.47 -13.39 8.70
CA LEU A 124 -10.28 -14.06 7.42
C LEU A 124 -10.74 -13.16 6.26
N GLU A 125 -11.89 -12.50 6.39
CA GLU A 125 -12.38 -11.52 5.42
C GLU A 125 -11.36 -10.39 5.18
N ILE A 126 -10.87 -9.76 6.25
CA ILE A 126 -9.87 -8.68 6.16
C ILE A 126 -8.58 -9.18 5.50
N LEU A 127 -8.09 -10.37 5.89
CA LEU A 127 -6.88 -10.97 5.31
C LEU A 127 -7.07 -11.28 3.82
N MET A 128 -8.21 -11.84 3.41
CA MET A 128 -8.52 -12.10 2.01
C MET A 128 -8.63 -10.79 1.22
N LEU A 129 -9.43 -9.82 1.69
CA LEU A 129 -9.62 -8.54 1.00
C LEU A 129 -8.31 -7.76 0.86
N THR A 130 -7.42 -7.86 1.85
CA THR A 130 -6.11 -7.21 1.85
C THR A 130 -5.14 -7.92 0.90
N SER A 131 -5.03 -9.24 0.97
CA SER A 131 -4.08 -10.03 0.18
C SER A 131 -4.47 -10.09 -1.30
N PHE A 132 -5.72 -10.45 -1.61
CA PHE A 132 -6.24 -10.46 -2.98
C PHE A 132 -6.23 -9.05 -3.58
N GLY A 133 -6.64 -8.04 -2.80
CA GLY A 133 -6.56 -6.64 -3.21
C GLY A 133 -5.14 -6.22 -3.58
N ALA A 134 -4.15 -6.51 -2.73
CA ALA A 134 -2.75 -6.19 -3.00
C ALA A 134 -2.19 -6.91 -4.24
N TYR A 135 -2.54 -8.18 -4.44
CA TYR A 135 -2.00 -8.98 -5.55
C TYR A 135 -2.57 -8.57 -6.92
N PHE A 136 -3.90 -8.39 -7.01
CA PHE A 136 -4.55 -8.08 -8.28
C PHE A 136 -4.51 -6.59 -8.62
N ALA A 137 -4.69 -5.68 -7.66
CA ALA A 137 -4.61 -4.25 -7.93
C ALA A 137 -3.19 -3.78 -8.30
N GLY A 138 -2.16 -4.42 -7.73
CA GLY A 138 -0.76 -4.13 -8.07
C GLY A 138 -0.42 -4.42 -9.54
N ARG A 139 -0.94 -5.52 -10.09
CA ARG A 139 -0.72 -5.90 -11.50
C ARG A 139 -1.52 -5.06 -12.49
N THR A 140 -2.69 -4.56 -12.11
CA THR A 140 -3.49 -3.67 -12.97
C THR A 140 -2.77 -2.34 -13.21
N ILE A 141 -2.15 -1.77 -12.18
CA ILE A 141 -1.39 -0.51 -12.28
C ILE A 141 -0.09 -0.68 -13.09
N GLU A 142 0.56 -1.83 -12.98
CA GLU A 142 1.76 -2.16 -13.76
C GLU A 142 1.45 -2.32 -15.25
N LYS A 143 0.27 -2.86 -15.60
CA LYS A 143 -0.19 -2.97 -16.99
C LYS A 143 -0.68 -1.66 -17.58
N SER A 144 -1.26 -0.76 -16.78
CA SER A 144 -1.78 0.53 -17.29
C SER A 144 -0.71 1.60 -17.52
N ARG A 145 0.55 1.36 -17.12
CA ARG A 145 1.71 2.24 -17.38
C ARG A 145 2.63 1.72 -18.50
N LYS A 146 2.27 0.60 -19.15
CA LYS A 146 2.85 0.18 -20.43
C LYS A 146 2.00 0.72 -21.57
#